data_AF-A0A1M6YPP9-F1
#
_entry.id   AF-A0A1M6YPP9-F1
#
_cell.length_a   1.000
_cell.length_b   1.000
_cell.length_c   1.000
_cell.angle_alpha   90.00
_cell.angle_beta   90.00
_cell.angle_gamma   90.00
#
_symmetry.space_group_name_H-M   'P 1'
#
loop_
_entity.id
_entity.type
_entity.pdbx_description
1 polymer ?
#
loop_
_entity_poly.entity_id
_entity_poly.type
_entity_poly.pdbx_seq_one_letter_code
_entity_poly.pdbx_strand_id
1 'polypeptide(L)'
;MAESQNVKEAPVKGAREMRLFKRLTAIPYLLVIVALLLPLANVSCAEKDVVAEPNLYELAMGLDLEQELKEPALGILKKMETGNPTAMEKFRQTMPHFPKMEPVPFLYAIVVGAIIAGLFAWLTPLGSITMGMLTMVSMWFFLSRLAQINSAMGVPLLKVEPGPGIHAASFLILIGTAMNIASIVRPIIEEIKAKRAAKKKG
;
A
#
# COMPACT_ATOMS: atom_id res chain seq x y z
N MET A 1 20.34 -17.03 -58.28
CA MET A 1 19.72 -15.88 -57.59
C MET A 1 18.25 -16.20 -57.40
N ALA A 2 17.83 -16.51 -56.18
CA ALA A 2 16.42 -16.67 -55.82
C ALA A 2 16.17 -15.76 -54.63
N GLU A 3 15.41 -14.71 -54.86
CA GLU A 3 15.07 -13.66 -53.91
C GLU A 3 13.62 -13.85 -53.48
N SER A 4 13.37 -13.73 -52.17
CA SER A 4 12.06 -13.61 -51.51
C SER A 4 11.16 -14.86 -51.55
N GLN A 5 10.60 -15.33 -50.43
CA GLN A 5 9.63 -14.57 -49.65
C GLN A 5 9.84 -14.73 -48.13
N ASN A 6 10.19 -13.62 -47.50
CA ASN A 6 10.11 -13.43 -46.06
C ASN A 6 8.64 -13.16 -45.70
N VAL A 7 7.89 -14.22 -45.42
CA VAL A 7 6.51 -14.12 -44.92
C VAL A 7 6.59 -13.55 -43.51
N LYS A 8 6.39 -12.23 -43.40
CA LYS A 8 6.07 -11.58 -42.12
C LYS A 8 4.75 -12.15 -41.62
N GLU A 9 4.83 -13.17 -40.77
CA GLU A 9 3.68 -13.66 -40.01
C GLU A 9 3.06 -12.49 -39.25
N ALA A 10 1.84 -12.12 -39.64
CA ALA A 10 1.08 -11.10 -38.94
C ALA A 10 0.86 -11.56 -37.49
N PRO A 11 1.08 -10.71 -36.48
CA PRO A 11 0.92 -11.11 -35.09
C PRO A 11 -0.54 -11.50 -34.83
N VAL A 12 -0.75 -12.76 -34.44
CA VAL A 12 -2.04 -13.31 -34.00
C VAL A 12 -2.69 -12.33 -33.00
N LYS A 13 -3.89 -11.81 -33.31
CA LYS A 13 -4.60 -10.78 -32.52
C LYS A 13 -4.54 -11.03 -31.00
N GLY A 14 -4.72 -12.28 -30.57
CA GLY A 14 -4.68 -12.68 -29.14
C GLY A 14 -3.31 -12.49 -28.46
N ALA A 15 -2.19 -12.62 -29.18
CA ALA A 15 -0.86 -12.43 -28.60
C ALA A 15 -0.58 -10.96 -28.27
N ARG A 16 -1.11 -10.03 -29.07
CA ARG A 16 -0.98 -8.59 -28.85
C ARG A 16 -1.87 -8.13 -27.70
N GLU A 17 -3.10 -8.63 -27.63
CA GLU A 17 -4.04 -8.36 -26.53
C GLU A 17 -3.50 -8.88 -25.19
N MET A 18 -2.94 -10.09 -25.15
CA MET A 18 -2.34 -10.65 -23.93
C MET A 18 -1.12 -9.84 -23.46
N ARG A 19 -0.28 -9.34 -24.39
CA ARG A 19 0.84 -8.46 -24.05
C ARG A 19 0.37 -7.11 -23.49
N LEU A 20 -0.69 -6.54 -24.05
CA LEU A 20 -1.29 -5.31 -23.52
C LEU A 20 -1.90 -5.54 -22.13
N PHE A 21 -2.64 -6.63 -21.95
CA PHE A 21 -3.22 -7.00 -20.66
C PHE A 21 -2.14 -7.19 -19.58
N LYS A 22 -1.04 -7.89 -19.89
CA LYS A 22 0.13 -8.02 -19.00
C LYS A 22 0.82 -6.70 -18.68
N ARG A 23 0.78 -5.71 -19.57
CA ARG A 23 1.34 -4.37 -19.26
C ARG A 23 0.42 -3.57 -18.35
N LEU A 24 -0.89 -3.71 -18.53
CA LEU A 24 -1.90 -3.03 -17.73
C LEU A 24 -1.97 -3.57 -16.30
N THR A 25 -1.52 -4.80 -16.03
CA THR A 25 -1.48 -5.35 -14.65
C THR A 25 -0.55 -4.58 -13.71
N ALA A 26 0.40 -3.79 -14.24
CA ALA A 26 1.25 -2.92 -13.43
C ALA A 26 0.50 -1.70 -12.87
N ILE A 27 -0.55 -1.24 -13.55
CA ILE A 27 -1.25 0.02 -13.22
C ILE A 27 -1.83 0.00 -11.80
N PRO A 28 -2.58 -1.05 -11.37
CA PRO A 28 -3.08 -1.09 -10.01
C PRO A 28 -1.97 -0.99 -8.95
N TYR A 29 -0.83 -1.65 -9.15
CA TYR A 29 0.30 -1.58 -8.20
C TYR A 29 0.94 -0.20 -8.14
N LEU A 30 1.04 0.50 -9.27
CA LEU A 30 1.57 1.88 -9.28
C LEU A 30 0.58 2.88 -8.68
N LEU A 31 -0.72 2.66 -8.86
CA LEU A 31 -1.77 3.47 -8.23
C LEU A 31 -1.78 3.34 -6.70
N VAL A 32 -1.18 2.29 -6.13
CA VAL A 32 -0.97 2.19 -4.68
C VAL A 32 -0.23 3.42 -4.17
N ILE A 33 0.76 3.93 -4.91
CA ILE A 33 1.54 5.12 -4.50
C ILE A 33 0.62 6.33 -4.31
N VAL A 34 -0.38 6.49 -5.19
CA VAL A 34 -1.38 7.56 -5.06
C VAL A 34 -2.28 7.31 -3.85
N ALA A 35 -2.69 6.06 -3.60
CA ALA A 35 -3.47 5.72 -2.42
C ALA A 35 -2.69 5.95 -1.11
N LEU A 36 -1.36 5.84 -1.11
CA LEU A 36 -0.52 6.13 0.05
C LEU A 36 -0.42 7.63 0.39
N LEU A 37 -0.83 8.51 -0.53
CA LEU A 37 -0.98 9.96 -0.26
C LEU A 37 -2.28 10.28 0.48
N LEU A 38 -3.25 9.36 0.47
CA LEU A 38 -4.45 9.48 1.29
C LEU A 38 -4.14 9.10 2.75
N PRO A 39 -4.97 9.56 3.71
CA PRO A 39 -4.80 9.22 5.12
C PRO A 39 -4.70 7.71 5.33
N LEU A 40 -3.60 7.26 5.91
CA LEU A 40 -3.35 5.84 6.18
C LEU A 40 -3.96 5.38 7.49
N ALA A 41 -3.96 6.28 8.47
CA ALA A 41 -4.51 6.04 9.79
C ALA A 41 -5.38 7.22 10.18
N ASN A 42 -6.47 6.93 10.88
CA ASN A 42 -7.26 7.92 11.59
C ASN A 42 -6.93 7.74 13.07
N VAL A 43 -6.41 8.80 13.69
CA VAL A 43 -6.19 8.83 15.13
C VAL A 43 -7.32 9.66 15.73
N SER A 44 -8.17 9.04 16.55
CA SER A 44 -9.31 9.70 17.20
C SER A 44 -9.19 9.71 18.71
N CYS A 45 -9.77 10.71 19.37
CA CYS A 45 -9.96 10.65 20.81
C CYS A 45 -11.20 9.77 21.15
N ALA A 46 -11.26 9.20 22.37
CA ALA A 46 -12.33 8.31 22.84
C ALA A 46 -13.77 8.81 22.55
N GLU A 47 -13.97 10.11 22.36
CA GLU A 47 -15.20 10.73 21.88
C GLU A 47 -15.09 11.13 20.39
N LYS A 48 -15.15 10.15 19.49
CA LYS A 48 -15.48 10.20 18.03
C LYS A 48 -14.81 11.23 17.09
N ASP A 49 -14.12 12.24 17.56
CA ASP A 49 -13.50 13.25 16.72
C ASP A 49 -12.16 12.73 16.20
N VAL A 50 -12.00 12.76 14.88
CA VAL A 50 -10.73 12.41 14.23
C VAL A 50 -9.77 13.56 14.44
N VAL A 51 -8.73 13.27 15.21
CA VAL A 51 -7.77 14.21 15.77
C VAL A 51 -6.57 14.40 14.83
N ALA A 52 -6.14 13.34 14.14
CA ALA A 52 -5.13 13.40 13.09
C ALA A 52 -5.39 12.33 12.02
N GLU A 53 -5.06 12.66 10.76
CA GLU A 53 -5.28 11.81 9.58
C GLU A 53 -3.96 11.62 8.79
N PRO A 54 -2.89 11.12 9.43
CA PRO A 54 -1.58 11.14 8.81
C PRO A 54 -1.52 10.21 7.59
N ASN A 55 -0.89 10.70 6.51
CA ASN A 55 -0.55 9.89 5.33
C ASN A 55 0.81 9.18 5.50
N LEU A 56 1.19 8.33 4.54
CA LEU A 56 2.46 7.58 4.63
C LEU A 56 3.68 8.49 4.71
N TYR A 57 3.67 9.59 3.97
CA TYR A 57 4.81 10.49 3.85
C TYR A 57 5.06 11.26 5.14
N GLU A 58 4.00 11.79 5.75
CA GLU A 58 4.05 12.47 7.05
C GLU A 58 4.55 11.53 8.15
N LEU A 59 4.08 10.29 8.18
CA LEU A 59 4.58 9.28 9.12
C LEU A 59 6.04 8.92 8.87
N ALA A 60 6.47 8.88 7.60
CA ALA A 60 7.84 8.53 7.24
C ALA A 60 8.85 9.63 7.60
N MET A 61 8.46 10.90 7.51
CA MET A 61 9.32 12.06 7.80
C MET A 61 9.30 12.53 9.26
N GLY A 62 8.40 11.98 10.06
CA GLY A 62 8.18 12.41 11.44
C GLY A 62 7.11 13.49 11.49
N LEU A 63 5.95 13.09 12.00
CA LEU A 63 4.75 13.91 12.11
C LEU A 63 4.94 15.02 13.15
N ASP A 64 4.64 16.26 12.79
CA ASP A 64 4.58 17.37 13.75
C ASP A 64 3.15 17.48 14.31
N LEU A 65 2.98 17.12 15.58
CA LEU A 65 1.67 17.11 16.22
C LEU A 65 1.06 18.51 16.36
N GLU A 66 1.86 19.58 16.37
CA GLU A 66 1.29 20.94 16.43
C GLU A 66 0.63 21.36 15.11
N GLN A 67 1.08 20.80 13.99
CA GLN A 67 0.55 21.16 12.67
C GLN A 67 -0.61 20.23 12.27
N GLU A 68 -0.54 18.96 12.66
CA GLU A 68 -1.52 17.96 12.21
C GLU A 68 -2.71 17.75 13.13
N LEU A 69 -2.62 18.16 14.41
CA LEU A 69 -3.74 18.01 15.34
C LEU A 69 -4.81 19.06 15.07
N LYS A 70 -6.03 18.62 14.78
CA LYS A 70 -7.21 19.49 14.72
C LYS A 70 -7.65 19.90 16.14
N GLU A 71 -8.25 21.08 16.29
CA GLU A 71 -8.94 21.43 17.54
C GLU A 71 -10.14 20.48 17.75
N PRO A 72 -10.39 19.98 18.99
CA PRO A 72 -9.89 20.42 20.29
C PRO A 72 -8.58 19.77 20.77
N ALA A 73 -8.02 18.82 20.03
CA ALA A 73 -6.85 18.05 20.47
C ALA A 73 -5.56 18.87 20.57
N LEU A 74 -5.39 19.88 19.70
CA LEU A 74 -4.30 20.86 19.82
C LEU A 74 -4.34 21.59 21.18
N GLY A 75 -5.54 21.88 21.68
CA GLY A 75 -5.74 22.49 23.00
C GLY A 75 -5.37 21.53 24.14
N ILE A 76 -5.59 20.23 23.97
CA ILE A 76 -5.16 19.20 24.91
C ILE A 76 -3.63 19.04 24.88
N LEU A 77 -3.01 19.06 23.70
CA LEU A 77 -1.55 19.02 23.54
C LEU A 77 -0.90 20.19 24.29
N LYS A 78 -1.37 21.42 24.05
CA LYS A 78 -0.88 22.62 24.74
C LYS A 78 -1.12 22.57 26.25
N LYS A 79 -2.26 22.05 26.71
CA LYS A 79 -2.54 21.82 28.13
C LYS A 79 -1.65 20.74 28.74
N MET A 80 -1.27 19.72 27.99
CA MET A 80 -0.36 18.67 28.44
C MET A 80 1.07 19.21 28.57
N GLU A 81 1.49 20.07 27.64
CA GLU A 81 2.77 20.75 27.68
C GLU A 81 2.88 21.77 28.83
N THR A 82 1.80 22.52 29.10
CA THR A 82 1.79 23.58 30.12
C THR A 82 1.31 23.13 31.50
N GLY A 83 0.58 22.01 31.60
CA GLY A 83 -0.14 21.61 32.81
C GLY A 83 0.66 20.80 33.83
N ASN A 84 1.73 20.09 33.41
CA ASN A 84 2.61 19.37 34.34
C ASN A 84 4.03 19.13 33.75
N PRO A 85 5.01 20.00 34.07
CA PRO A 85 6.36 19.93 33.49
C PRO A 85 7.10 18.64 33.85
N THR A 86 6.86 18.06 35.04
CA THR A 86 7.53 16.84 35.49
C THR A 86 7.03 15.60 34.77
N ALA A 87 5.74 15.57 34.41
CA ALA A 87 5.18 14.52 33.55
C ALA A 87 5.70 14.64 32.12
N MET A 88 5.89 15.87 31.62
CA MET A 88 6.49 16.13 30.31
C MET A 88 7.96 15.82 30.23
N GLU A 89 8.76 16.05 31.27
CA GLU A 89 10.15 15.60 31.28
C GLU A 89 10.25 14.07 31.20
N LYS A 90 9.42 13.33 31.95
CA LYS A 90 9.37 11.86 31.85
C LYS A 90 8.88 11.38 30.48
N PHE A 91 7.93 12.10 29.88
CA PHE A 91 7.47 11.80 28.53
C PHE A 91 8.59 12.06 27.50
N ARG A 92 9.31 13.18 27.61
CA ARG A 92 10.46 13.53 26.77
C ARG A 92 11.65 12.58 26.94
N GLN A 93 11.78 11.88 28.07
CA GLN A 93 12.75 10.77 28.20
C GLN A 93 12.41 9.59 27.27
N THR A 94 11.13 9.41 26.93
CA THR A 94 10.66 8.37 25.99
C THR A 94 10.53 8.90 24.56
N MET A 95 10.16 10.18 24.39
CA MET A 95 10.06 10.90 23.11
C MET A 95 10.82 12.23 23.17
N PRO A 96 12.14 12.22 22.90
CA PRO A 96 12.99 13.38 23.12
C PRO A 96 12.69 14.58 22.20
N HIS A 97 11.91 14.39 21.14
CA HIS A 97 11.64 15.43 20.13
C HIS A 97 10.17 15.86 20.07
N PHE A 98 9.36 15.45 21.06
CA PHE A 98 7.97 15.90 21.19
C PHE A 98 7.88 17.44 21.15
N PRO A 99 6.94 18.04 20.38
CA PRO A 99 5.76 17.43 19.73
C PRO A 99 5.99 16.75 18.38
N LYS A 100 7.21 16.75 17.86
CA LYS A 100 7.56 16.05 16.61
C LYS A 100 7.85 14.58 16.86
N MET A 101 7.15 13.70 16.16
CA MET A 101 7.42 12.27 16.18
C MET A 101 8.73 11.94 15.47
N GLU A 102 9.41 10.89 15.92
CA GLU A 102 10.59 10.39 15.24
C GLU A 102 10.23 9.89 13.83
N PRO A 103 11.07 10.19 12.82
CA PRO A 103 10.84 9.71 11.47
C PRO A 103 10.88 8.18 11.43
N VAL A 104 9.97 7.60 10.65
CA VAL A 104 9.87 6.15 10.46
C VAL A 104 10.27 5.82 9.02
N PRO A 105 11.57 5.89 8.67
CA PRO A 105 12.03 5.81 7.28
C PRO A 105 11.76 4.44 6.64
N PHE A 106 11.56 3.38 7.44
CA PHE A 106 11.22 2.06 6.88
C PHE A 106 9.89 2.07 6.12
N LEU A 107 9.00 3.06 6.35
CA LEU A 107 7.76 3.20 5.58
C LEU A 107 8.01 3.44 4.09
N TYR A 108 9.17 4.00 3.70
CA TYR A 108 9.57 4.08 2.30
C TYR A 108 9.75 2.70 1.66
N ALA A 109 10.02 1.64 2.44
CA ALA A 109 10.08 0.28 1.92
C ALA A 109 8.73 -0.20 1.38
N ILE A 110 7.60 0.34 1.87
CA ILE A 110 6.26 0.06 1.34
C ILE A 110 6.11 0.67 -0.06
N VAL A 111 6.60 1.90 -0.25
CA VAL A 111 6.61 2.57 -1.57
C VAL A 111 7.50 1.80 -2.55
N VAL A 112 8.70 1.44 -2.12
CA VAL A 112 9.62 0.61 -2.92
C VAL A 112 8.99 -0.74 -3.25
N GLY A 113 8.30 -1.37 -2.30
CA GLY A 113 7.56 -2.63 -2.50
C GLY A 113 6.49 -2.50 -3.59
N ALA A 114 5.71 -1.43 -3.59
CA ALA A 114 4.71 -1.14 -4.62
C ALA A 114 5.34 -0.93 -6.01
N ILE A 115 6.45 -0.19 -6.09
CA ILE A 115 7.21 0.01 -7.34
C ILE A 115 7.73 -1.33 -7.86
N ILE A 116 8.36 -2.13 -7.01
CA ILE A 116 8.89 -3.43 -7.38
C ILE A 116 7.77 -4.37 -7.82
N ALA A 117 6.60 -4.36 -7.17
CA ALA A 117 5.43 -5.12 -7.59
C ALA A 117 4.96 -4.73 -9.00
N GLY A 118 4.93 -3.43 -9.31
CA GLY A 118 4.63 -2.91 -10.65
C GLY A 118 5.67 -3.34 -11.70
N LEU A 119 6.97 -3.29 -11.37
CA LEU A 119 8.05 -3.74 -12.26
C LEU A 119 7.96 -5.23 -12.55
N PHE A 120 7.73 -6.06 -11.52
CA PHE A 120 7.55 -7.48 -11.71
C PHE A 120 6.30 -7.81 -12.51
N ALA A 121 5.27 -6.97 -12.55
CA ALA A 121 4.09 -7.22 -13.36
C ALA A 121 4.43 -7.36 -14.86
N TRP A 122 5.51 -6.72 -15.31
CA TRP A 122 6.02 -6.84 -16.68
C TRP A 122 6.95 -8.04 -16.90
N LEU A 123 7.58 -8.53 -15.85
CA LEU A 123 8.58 -9.62 -15.92
C LEU A 123 7.95 -10.96 -15.57
N THR A 124 7.40 -11.08 -14.37
CA THR A 124 6.84 -12.32 -13.81
C THR A 124 5.56 -12.02 -13.01
N PRO A 125 4.39 -12.53 -13.44
CA PRO A 125 3.13 -12.33 -12.71
C PRO A 125 3.20 -12.83 -11.25
N LEU A 126 3.94 -13.92 -11.00
CA LEU A 126 4.11 -14.47 -9.66
C LEU A 126 4.92 -13.53 -8.76
N GLY A 127 6.03 -12.95 -9.25
CA GLY A 127 6.83 -12.00 -8.48
C GLY A 127 6.04 -10.75 -8.12
N SER A 128 5.19 -10.29 -9.05
CA SER A 128 4.31 -9.15 -8.83
C SER A 128 3.27 -9.42 -7.74
N ILE A 129 2.64 -10.60 -7.76
CA ILE A 129 1.70 -11.04 -6.71
C ILE A 129 2.42 -11.07 -5.36
N THR A 130 3.57 -11.73 -5.28
CA THR A 130 4.30 -11.87 -4.01
C THR A 130 4.68 -10.51 -3.43
N MET A 131 5.26 -9.63 -4.24
CA MET A 131 5.67 -8.29 -3.77
C MET A 131 4.47 -7.42 -3.42
N GLY A 132 3.38 -7.49 -4.19
CA GLY A 132 2.14 -6.78 -3.87
C GLY A 132 1.54 -7.24 -2.54
N MET A 133 1.43 -8.55 -2.32
CA MET A 133 0.88 -9.11 -1.08
C MET A 133 1.77 -8.81 0.13
N LEU A 134 3.10 -8.90 -0.01
CA LEU A 134 4.03 -8.49 1.05
C LEU A 134 3.86 -7.01 1.41
N THR A 135 3.76 -6.14 0.40
CA THR A 135 3.52 -4.70 0.60
C THR A 135 2.22 -4.47 1.37
N MET A 136 1.14 -5.19 1.02
CA MET A 136 -0.13 -5.13 1.73
C MET A 136 0.01 -5.56 3.19
N VAL A 137 0.62 -6.72 3.45
CA VAL A 137 0.82 -7.23 4.82
C VAL A 137 1.67 -6.28 5.64
N SER A 138 2.74 -5.70 5.06
CA SER A 138 3.60 -4.72 5.74
C SER A 138 2.83 -3.46 6.16
N MET A 139 1.93 -2.94 5.31
CA MET A 139 1.09 -1.79 5.67
C MET A 139 0.18 -2.10 6.87
N TRP A 140 -0.53 -3.22 6.84
CA TRP A 140 -1.43 -3.62 7.93
C TRP A 140 -0.68 -3.95 9.22
N PHE A 141 0.48 -4.59 9.10
CA PHE A 141 1.36 -4.84 10.23
C PHE A 141 1.81 -3.54 10.89
N PHE A 142 2.23 -2.55 10.09
CA PHE A 142 2.60 -1.24 10.62
C PHE A 142 1.44 -0.57 11.36
N LEU A 143 0.24 -0.56 10.78
CA LEU A 143 -0.95 -0.02 11.45
C LEU A 143 -1.23 -0.72 12.79
N SER A 144 -1.08 -2.04 12.83
CA SER A 144 -1.23 -2.82 14.08
C SER A 144 -0.20 -2.42 15.14
N ARG A 145 1.04 -2.11 14.74
CA ARG A 145 2.10 -1.67 15.64
C ARG A 145 1.86 -0.26 16.17
N LEU A 146 1.38 0.66 15.33
CA LEU A 146 0.94 1.97 15.78
C LEU A 146 -0.17 1.87 16.83
N ALA A 147 -1.18 1.04 16.58
CA ALA A 147 -2.26 0.81 17.55
C ALA A 147 -1.75 0.23 18.88
N GLN A 148 -0.80 -0.72 18.83
CA GLN A 148 -0.18 -1.32 20.02
C GLN A 148 0.65 -0.32 20.83
N ILE A 149 1.54 0.45 20.18
CA ILE A 149 2.36 1.47 20.85
C ILE A 149 1.46 2.48 21.55
N ASN A 150 0.41 2.91 20.87
CA ASN A 150 -0.55 3.84 21.41
C ASN A 150 -1.29 3.29 22.65
N SER A 151 -1.69 2.01 22.63
CA SER A 151 -2.28 1.36 23.80
C SER A 151 -1.30 1.17 24.98
N ALA A 152 -0.01 0.96 24.69
CA ALA A 152 1.03 0.72 25.69
C ALA A 152 1.48 2.00 26.42
N MET A 153 1.27 3.18 25.82
CA MET A 153 1.57 4.47 26.45
C MET A 153 0.60 4.84 27.60
N GLY A 154 -0.37 3.99 27.93
CA GLY A 154 -1.25 4.19 29.08
C GLY A 154 -2.22 5.37 28.95
N VAL A 155 -2.31 5.96 27.74
CA VAL A 155 -3.25 7.02 27.40
C VAL A 155 -4.37 6.37 26.58
N PRO A 156 -5.47 5.89 27.19
CA PRO A 156 -6.62 5.32 26.47
C PRO A 156 -7.41 6.35 25.65
N LEU A 157 -6.89 7.57 25.47
CA LEU A 157 -7.56 8.62 24.70
C LEU A 157 -7.47 8.35 23.21
N LEU A 158 -6.32 7.92 22.68
CA LEU A 158 -6.12 7.82 21.24
C LEU A 158 -6.54 6.43 20.74
N LYS A 159 -7.36 6.38 19.69
CA LYS A 159 -7.73 5.15 18.97
C LYS A 159 -7.18 5.27 17.55
N VAL A 160 -6.41 4.28 17.13
CA VAL A 160 -5.86 4.22 15.77
C VAL A 160 -6.74 3.30 14.93
N GLU A 161 -7.41 3.88 13.95
CA GLU A 161 -8.24 3.16 12.97
C GLU A 161 -7.61 3.24 11.58
N PRO A 162 -7.85 2.24 10.70
CA PRO A 162 -7.40 2.31 9.32
C PRO A 162 -8.06 3.49 8.59
N GLY A 163 -7.25 4.32 7.95
CA GLY A 163 -7.71 5.40 7.09
C GLY A 163 -8.10 4.90 5.69
N PRO A 164 -8.74 5.74 4.85
CA PRO A 164 -9.13 5.37 3.50
C PRO A 164 -7.94 4.95 2.60
N GLY A 165 -6.75 5.46 2.84
CA GLY A 165 -5.54 5.15 2.07
C GLY A 165 -5.12 3.68 2.17
N ILE A 166 -5.16 3.07 3.36
CA ILE A 166 -4.76 1.66 3.52
C ILE A 166 -5.76 0.72 2.85
N HIS A 167 -7.06 1.07 2.89
CA HIS A 167 -8.11 0.33 2.20
C HIS A 167 -7.96 0.45 0.69
N ALA A 168 -7.81 1.67 0.16
CA ALA A 168 -7.61 1.91 -1.26
C ALA A 168 -6.37 1.18 -1.79
N ALA A 169 -5.24 1.28 -1.09
CA ALA A 169 -4.01 0.56 -1.42
C ALA A 169 -4.23 -0.96 -1.44
N SER A 170 -4.91 -1.52 -0.44
CA SER A 170 -5.23 -2.95 -0.38
C SER A 170 -6.11 -3.40 -1.55
N PHE A 171 -7.16 -2.64 -1.88
CA PHE A 171 -8.03 -2.94 -3.03
C PHE A 171 -7.26 -2.93 -4.35
N LEU A 172 -6.39 -1.95 -4.56
CA LEU A 172 -5.56 -1.86 -5.76
C LEU A 172 -4.59 -3.05 -5.88
N ILE A 173 -3.99 -3.48 -4.77
CA ILE A 173 -3.13 -4.67 -4.72
C ILE A 173 -3.94 -5.94 -5.07
N LEU A 174 -5.16 -6.07 -4.55
CA LEU A 174 -6.03 -7.20 -4.86
C LEU A 174 -6.47 -7.21 -6.33
N ILE A 175 -6.79 -6.05 -6.91
CA ILE A 175 -7.09 -5.92 -8.34
C ILE A 175 -5.88 -6.34 -9.17
N GLY A 176 -4.68 -5.81 -8.87
CA GLY A 176 -3.44 -6.19 -9.55
C GLY A 176 -3.16 -7.69 -9.45
N THR A 177 -3.39 -8.27 -8.27
CA THR A 177 -3.23 -9.70 -8.01
C THR A 177 -4.20 -10.54 -8.84
N ALA A 178 -5.49 -10.16 -8.87
CA ALA A 178 -6.49 -10.83 -9.69
C ALA A 178 -6.15 -10.75 -11.19
N MET A 179 -5.67 -9.59 -11.67
CA MET A 179 -5.24 -9.43 -13.05
C MET A 179 -4.02 -10.31 -13.37
N ASN A 180 -3.03 -10.39 -12.47
CA ASN A 180 -1.88 -11.28 -12.63
C ASN A 180 -2.30 -12.76 -12.64
N ILE A 181 -3.21 -13.18 -11.77
CA ILE A 181 -3.78 -14.54 -11.79
C ILE A 181 -4.47 -14.81 -13.13
N ALA A 182 -5.30 -13.88 -13.61
CA ALA A 182 -5.96 -14.01 -14.91
C ALA A 182 -4.95 -14.17 -16.06
N SER A 183 -3.79 -13.49 -15.99
CA SER A 183 -2.72 -13.61 -16.99
C SER A 183 -2.03 -14.99 -16.99
N ILE A 184 -2.03 -15.68 -15.84
CA ILE A 184 -1.49 -17.04 -15.70
C ILE A 184 -2.53 -18.08 -16.17
N VAL A 185 -3.79 -17.90 -15.77
CA VAL A 185 -4.84 -18.91 -15.96
C VAL A 185 -5.39 -18.94 -17.40
N ARG A 186 -5.53 -17.78 -18.06
CA ARG A 186 -6.05 -17.69 -19.44
C ARG A 186 -5.33 -18.61 -20.45
N PRO A 187 -3.98 -18.60 -20.57
CA PRO A 187 -3.30 -19.47 -21.53
C PRO A 187 -3.51 -20.96 -21.21
N ILE A 188 -3.53 -21.34 -19.93
CA ILE A 188 -3.78 -22.72 -19.49
C ILE A 188 -5.18 -23.18 -19.93
N ILE A 189 -6.20 -22.34 -19.76
CA ILE A 189 -7.57 -22.66 -20.19
C ILE A 189 -7.66 -22.77 -21.71
N GLU A 190 -7.01 -21.89 -22.45
CA GLU A 190 -6.98 -21.93 -23.92
C GLU A 190 -6.34 -23.22 -24.43
N GLU A 191 -5.22 -23.65 -23.84
CA GLU A 191 -4.57 -24.92 -24.14
C GLU A 191 -5.47 -26.13 -23.83
N ILE A 192 -6.16 -26.14 -22.68
CA ILE A 192 -7.08 -27.22 -22.32
C ILE A 192 -8.26 -27.28 -23.31
N LYS A 193 -8.82 -26.13 -23.69
CA LYS A 193 -9.89 -26.06 -24.68
C LYS A 193 -9.43 -26.55 -26.05
N ALA A 194 -8.24 -26.17 -26.49
CA ALA A 194 -7.65 -26.63 -27.76
C ALA A 194 -7.45 -28.15 -27.75
N LYS A 195 -6.89 -28.71 -26.66
CA LYS A 195 -6.71 -30.17 -26.49
C LYS A 195 -8.06 -30.92 -26.50
N ARG A 196 -9.10 -30.38 -25.87
CA ARG A 196 -10.45 -30.95 -25.89
C ARG A 196 -11.11 -30.88 -27.27
N ALA A 197 -10.90 -29.79 -28.01
CA ALA A 197 -11.43 -29.63 -29.36
C ALA A 197 -10.75 -30.59 -30.35
N ALA A 198 -9.44 -30.81 -30.22
CA ALA A 198 -8.70 -31.78 -31.03
C ALA A 198 -9.18 -33.21 -30.79
N LYS A 199 -9.42 -33.61 -29.53
CA LYS A 199 -9.97 -34.93 -29.17
C LYS A 199 -11.41 -35.19 -29.63
N LYS A 200 -12.18 -34.16 -30.00
CA LYS A 200 -13.54 -34.32 -30.55
C LYS A 200 -13.57 -34.45 -32.07
N LYS A 201 -12.45 -34.17 -32.75
CA LYS A 201 -12.34 -34.16 -34.21
C LYS A 201 -11.57 -35.36 -34.78
N GLY A 202 -10.91 -36.14 -33.93
CA GLY A 202 -10.32 -37.44 -34.28
C GLY A 202 -11.08 -38.54 -33.59
#